data_AF-A0A5A9FNT9-F1
#
_entry.id   AF-A0A5A9FNT9-F1
#
_cell.length_a   1.000
_cell.length_b   1.000
_cell.length_c   1.000
_cell.angle_alpha   90.00
_cell.angle_beta   90.00
_cell.angle_gamma   90.00
#
_symmetry.space_group_name_H-M   'P 1'
#
loop_
_entity.id
_entity.type
_entity.pdbx_description
1 polymer ?
#
loop_
_entity_poly.entity_id
_entity_poly.type
_entity_poly.pdbx_seq_one_letter_code
_entity_poly.pdbx_strand_id
1 'polypeptide(L)'
;MSTRMEHGVRTLVLALYDEAALTAAAKGLTGLLAERAALCEAASLAAGPARRAVSEEEVLRIVLAARRVRRLGRGVRDDLPALVPALAAAPIRPAAVMKPRRGRLALWAMRSLAHRPSAGLI
;
A
#
# COMPACT_ATOMS: atom_id res chain seq x y z
N MET A 1 8.97 -20.23 5.73
CA MET A 1 8.53 -19.12 6.60
C MET A 1 7.07 -19.36 6.98
N SER A 2 6.61 -18.86 8.12
CA SER A 2 5.19 -19.00 8.50
C SER A 2 4.31 -18.20 7.53
N THR A 3 3.25 -18.82 6.99
CA THR A 3 2.29 -18.20 6.05
C THR A 3 1.70 -16.89 6.57
N ARG A 4 1.58 -16.76 7.91
CA ARG A 4 1.13 -15.54 8.58
C ARG A 4 2.10 -14.37 8.41
N MET A 5 3.40 -14.64 8.47
CA MET A 5 4.44 -13.62 8.32
C MET A 5 4.50 -13.11 6.88
N GLU A 6 4.37 -14.01 5.90
CA GLU A 6 4.29 -13.64 4.49
C GLU A 6 3.05 -12.79 4.18
N HIS A 7 1.91 -13.11 4.79
CA HIS A 7 0.70 -12.30 4.65
C HIS A 7 0.90 -10.90 5.26
N GLY A 8 1.51 -10.81 6.44
CA GLY A 8 1.83 -9.53 7.08
C GLY A 8 2.74 -8.64 6.22
N VAL A 9 3.77 -9.23 5.60
CA VAL A 9 4.66 -8.50 4.68
C VAL A 9 3.90 -8.01 3.45
N ARG A 10 3.03 -8.83 2.85
CA ARG A 10 2.22 -8.42 1.70
C ARG A 10 1.30 -7.24 2.06
N THR A 11 0.62 -7.29 3.20
CA THR A 11 -0.25 -6.20 3.66
C THR A 11 0.55 -4.90 3.89
N LEU A 12 1.71 -5.01 4.52
CA LEU A 12 2.59 -3.86 4.74
C LEU A 12 3.05 -3.23 3.42
N VAL A 13 3.53 -4.05 2.49
CA VAL A 13 4.01 -3.60 1.18
C VAL A 13 2.92 -2.85 0.41
N LEU A 14 1.67 -3.33 0.45
CA LEU A 14 0.55 -2.66 -0.19
C LEU A 14 0.26 -1.29 0.44
N ALA A 15 0.26 -1.21 1.77
CA ALA A 15 0.02 0.05 2.48
C ALA A 15 1.11 1.09 2.18
N LEU A 16 2.39 0.66 2.18
CA LEU A 16 3.53 1.51 1.85
C LEU A 16 3.48 1.98 0.39
N TYR A 17 3.09 1.10 -0.54
CA TYR A 17 2.94 1.46 -1.95
C TYR A 17 1.84 2.51 -2.16
N ASP A 18 0.68 2.35 -1.52
CA ASP A 18 -0.43 3.32 -1.64
C ASP A 18 -0.04 4.69 -1.07
N GLU A 19 0.66 4.73 0.07
CA GLU A 19 1.17 5.98 0.66
C GLU A 19 2.24 6.63 -0.21
N ALA A 20 3.16 5.84 -0.77
CA ALA A 20 4.21 6.34 -1.66
C ALA A 20 3.63 6.86 -2.98
N ALA A 21 2.59 6.21 -3.52
CA ALA A 21 1.88 6.67 -4.71
C ALA A 21 1.17 8.01 -4.49
N LEU A 22 0.52 8.18 -3.33
CA LEU A 22 -0.08 9.47 -2.94
C LEU A 22 0.99 10.56 -2.77
N THR A 23 2.13 10.20 -2.21
CA THR A 23 3.26 11.12 -2.04
C THR A 23 3.87 11.52 -3.39
N ALA A 24 4.01 10.58 -4.32
CA ALA A 24 4.48 10.85 -5.68
C ALA A 24 3.50 11.79 -6.41
N ALA A 25 2.20 11.56 -6.31
CA ALA A 25 1.17 12.43 -6.87
C ALA A 25 1.22 13.85 -6.25
N ALA A 26 1.42 13.95 -4.94
CA ALA A 26 1.59 15.25 -4.26
C ALA A 26 2.86 16.00 -4.70
N LYS A 27 3.90 15.27 -5.12
CA LYS A 27 5.13 15.81 -5.72
C LYS A 27 4.97 16.17 -7.21
N GLY A 28 3.78 15.98 -7.80
CA GLY A 28 3.52 16.22 -9.22
C GLY A 28 4.12 15.16 -10.15
N LEU A 29 4.61 14.03 -9.61
CA LEU A 29 5.04 12.90 -10.42
C LEU A 29 3.79 12.21 -10.98
N THR A 30 3.79 11.92 -12.28
CA THR A 30 2.68 11.25 -12.96
C THR A 30 3.18 10.07 -13.80
N GLY A 31 2.25 9.17 -14.15
CA GLY A 31 2.53 8.00 -15.00
C GLY A 31 3.61 7.08 -14.42
N LEU A 32 4.50 6.61 -15.30
CA LEU A 32 5.53 5.61 -14.96
C LEU A 32 6.56 6.11 -13.93
N LEU A 33 6.83 7.42 -13.89
CA LEU A 33 7.77 8.00 -12.93
C LEU A 33 7.20 7.95 -11.51
N ALA A 34 5.90 8.22 -11.36
CA ALA A 34 5.21 8.09 -10.08
C ALA A 34 5.18 6.63 -9.61
N GLU A 35 4.92 5.70 -10.53
CA GLU A 35 4.91 4.27 -10.23
C GLU A 35 6.29 3.77 -9.81
N ARG A 36 7.36 4.12 -10.53
CA ARG A 36 8.73 3.73 -10.18
C ARG A 36 9.15 4.32 -8.83
N ALA A 37 8.82 5.58 -8.57
CA ALA A 37 9.09 6.20 -7.28
C ALA A 37 8.38 5.47 -6.14
N ALA A 38 7.10 5.12 -6.32
CA ALA A 38 6.33 4.39 -5.32
C ALA A 38 6.87 2.97 -5.06
N LEU A 39 7.33 2.26 -6.10
CA LEU A 39 7.93 0.93 -5.96
C LEU A 39 9.26 0.97 -5.20
N CYS A 40 10.13 1.91 -5.55
CA CYS A 40 11.44 2.07 -4.92
C CYS A 40 11.30 2.42 -3.43
N GLU A 41 10.45 3.39 -3.10
CA GLU A 41 10.18 3.79 -1.71
C GLU A 41 9.57 2.63 -0.89
N ALA A 42 8.58 1.93 -1.46
CA ALA A 42 7.96 0.80 -0.78
C ALA A 42 8.95 -0.36 -0.54
N ALA A 43 9.85 -0.64 -1.48
CA ALA A 43 10.88 -1.66 -1.32
C ALA A 43 11.88 -1.31 -0.21
N SER A 44 12.35 -0.06 -0.19
CA SER A 44 13.28 0.46 0.82
C SER A 44 12.66 0.41 2.24
N LEU A 45 11.42 0.88 2.37
CA LEU A 45 10.72 0.93 3.66
C LEU A 45 10.28 -0.46 4.15
N ALA A 46 9.99 -1.39 3.24
CA ALA A 46 9.60 -2.75 3.62
C ALA A 46 10.77 -3.62 4.11
N ALA A 47 12.01 -3.32 3.69
CA ALA A 47 13.18 -4.14 4.01
C ALA A 47 13.44 -4.26 5.53
N GLY A 48 13.27 -3.16 6.26
CA GLY A 48 13.45 -3.13 7.72
C GLY A 48 12.48 -4.05 8.47
N PRO A 49 11.15 -3.84 8.33
CA PRO A 49 10.14 -4.69 8.95
C PRO A 49 10.19 -6.15 8.48
N ALA A 50 10.52 -6.39 7.21
CA ALA A 50 10.65 -7.73 6.66
C ALA A 50 11.94 -8.45 7.12
N ARG A 51 12.89 -7.74 7.72
CA ARG A 51 14.22 -8.22 8.13
C ARG A 51 14.98 -8.93 6.99
N ARG A 52 14.71 -8.53 5.75
CA ARG A 52 15.34 -9.03 4.52
C ARG A 52 15.26 -7.99 3.43
N ALA A 53 16.11 -8.15 2.41
CA ALA A 53 15.97 -7.37 1.19
C ALA A 53 14.62 -7.66 0.51
N VAL A 54 13.93 -6.59 0.11
CA VAL A 54 12.71 -6.64 -0.69
C VAL A 54 13.03 -5.92 -1.99
N SER A 55 12.91 -6.61 -3.13
CA SER A 55 13.21 -6.01 -4.43
C SER A 55 12.00 -5.27 -5.00
N GLU A 56 12.25 -4.35 -5.93
CA GLU A 56 11.17 -3.62 -6.61
C GLU A 56 10.24 -4.55 -7.39
N GLU A 57 10.79 -5.60 -8.01
CA GLU A 57 10.04 -6.62 -8.75
C GLU A 57 9.16 -7.44 -7.81
N GLU A 58 9.61 -7.67 -6.58
CA GLU A 58 8.81 -8.31 -5.56
C GLU A 58 7.61 -7.44 -5.16
N VAL A 59 7.83 -6.15 -4.89
CA VAL A 59 6.76 -5.19 -4.60
C VAL A 59 5.77 -5.14 -5.76
N LEU A 60 6.27 -5.04 -7.00
CA LEU A 60 5.43 -5.01 -8.18
C LEU A 60 4.56 -6.28 -8.31
N ARG A 61 5.14 -7.46 -8.10
CA ARG A 61 4.37 -8.72 -8.11
C ARG A 61 3.28 -8.74 -7.06
N ILE A 62 3.57 -8.26 -5.84
CA ILE A 62 2.57 -8.17 -4.76
C ILE A 62 1.44 -7.23 -5.14
N VAL A 63 1.76 -6.04 -5.66
CA VAL A 63 0.77 -5.03 -6.10
C VAL A 63 -0.09 -5.58 -7.23
N LEU A 64 0.51 -6.21 -8.25
CA LEU A 64 -0.24 -6.81 -9.36
C LEU A 64 -1.12 -7.97 -8.92
N ALA A 65 -0.65 -8.81 -8.00
CA ALA A 65 -1.44 -9.89 -7.41
C ALA A 65 -2.64 -9.34 -6.63
N ALA A 66 -2.44 -8.32 -5.79
CA ALA A 66 -3.51 -7.67 -5.06
C ALA A 66 -4.54 -7.01 -5.99
N ARG A 67 -4.08 -6.33 -7.06
CA ARG A 67 -4.95 -5.79 -8.11
C ARG A 67 -5.75 -6.89 -8.80
N ARG A 68 -5.15 -8.06 -9.07
CA ARG A 68 -5.84 -9.21 -9.67
C ARG A 68 -6.92 -9.76 -8.73
N VAL A 69 -6.62 -9.94 -7.44
CA VAL A 69 -7.61 -10.39 -6.44
C VAL A 69 -8.77 -9.39 -6.33
N ARG A 70 -8.47 -8.09 -6.29
CA ARG A 70 -9.51 -7.04 -6.30
C ARG A 70 -10.37 -7.07 -7.56
N ARG A 71 -9.79 -7.33 -8.74
CA ARG A 71 -10.56 -7.49 -9.99
C ARG A 71 -11.49 -8.69 -9.94
N LEU A 72 -11.00 -9.83 -9.45
CA LEU A 72 -11.80 -11.06 -9.33
C LEU A 72 -12.91 -10.91 -8.27
N GLY A 73 -12.61 -10.30 -7.12
CA GLY A 73 -13.61 -10.02 -6.08
C GLY A 73 -14.63 -8.95 -6.43
N ARG A 74 -14.31 -8.07 -7.40
CA ARG A 74 -15.24 -7.07 -7.94
C ARG A 74 -16.16 -7.63 -9.03
N GLY A 75 -15.88 -8.82 -9.57
CA GLY A 75 -16.67 -9.48 -10.61
C GLY A 75 -18.05 -10.01 -10.18
N VAL A 76 -18.47 -9.79 -8.93
CA VAL A 76 -19.82 -10.15 -8.43
C VAL A 76 -20.74 -8.94 -8.29
N ARG A 77 -20.24 -7.70 -8.46
CA ARG A 77 -21.07 -6.49 -8.46
C ARG A 77 -20.69 -5.54 -9.59
N ASP A 78 -21.53 -5.64 -10.62
CA ASP A 78 -21.92 -4.60 -11.58
C ASP A 78 -20.88 -4.14 -12.62
N ASP A 79 -21.18 -4.52 -13.86
CA ASP A 79 -21.08 -3.74 -15.10
C ASP A 79 -20.40 -2.37 -14.98
N LEU A 80 -19.09 -2.34 -15.22
CA LEU A 80 -18.40 -1.16 -15.76
C LEU A 80 -17.26 -1.67 -16.65
N PRO A 81 -17.09 -1.14 -17.87
CA PRO A 81 -16.25 -1.79 -18.86
C PRO A 81 -14.79 -1.73 -18.43
N ALA A 82 -14.10 -2.84 -18.71
CA ALA A 82 -12.66 -2.95 -18.65
C ALA A 82 -12.01 -1.91 -19.57
N LEU A 83 -11.66 -0.76 -19.02
CA LEU A 83 -10.79 0.21 -19.68
C LEU A 83 -9.56 0.43 -18.78
N VAL A 84 -8.44 -0.09 -19.29
CA VAL A 84 -7.06 0.42 -19.19
C VAL A 84 -6.78 1.35 -17.99
N PRO A 85 -5.84 1.04 -17.07
CA PRO A 85 -5.37 2.04 -16.11
C PRO A 85 -4.37 2.98 -16.79
N ALA A 86 -4.83 3.74 -17.78
CA ALA A 86 -4.24 5.01 -18.16
C ALA A 86 -5.22 6.06 -17.66
N LEU A 87 -4.82 6.85 -16.65
CA LEU A 87 -5.49 8.08 -16.25
C LEU A 87 -7.04 8.04 -16.34
N ALA A 88 -7.69 7.33 -15.42
CA ALA A 88 -9.07 7.69 -15.12
C ALA A 88 -9.02 9.04 -14.40
N ALA A 89 -9.13 10.10 -15.20
CA ALA A 89 -9.31 11.48 -14.79
C ALA A 89 -10.46 11.56 -13.78
N ALA A 90 -10.12 11.57 -12.48
CA ALA A 90 -11.02 12.13 -11.49
C ALA A 90 -11.09 13.64 -11.75
N PRO A 91 -12.27 14.29 -11.72
CA PRO A 91 -12.32 15.74 -11.69
C PRO A 91 -11.58 16.19 -10.43
N ILE A 92 -10.40 16.78 -10.64
CA ILE A 92 -9.58 17.38 -9.59
C ILE A 92 -10.36 18.58 -9.06
N ARG A 93 -11.20 18.37 -8.06
CA ARG A 93 -11.60 19.46 -7.17
C ARG A 93 -10.34 19.92 -6.44
N PRO A 94 -10.03 21.23 -6.42
CA PRO A 94 -8.83 21.71 -5.76
C PRO A 94 -8.85 21.28 -4.30
N ALA A 95 -7.74 20.65 -3.90
CA ALA A 95 -7.52 20.09 -2.58
C ALA A 95 -7.76 21.17 -1.51
N ALA A 96 -8.80 20.97 -0.69
CA ALA A 96 -8.80 21.56 0.63
C ALA A 96 -7.56 21.02 1.35
N VAL A 97 -6.66 21.94 1.72
CA VAL A 97 -5.38 21.72 2.41
C VAL A 97 -5.61 20.93 3.71
N MET A 98 -5.74 19.61 3.60
CA MET A 98 -5.69 18.72 4.73
C MET A 98 -4.22 18.41 4.97
N LYS A 99 -3.61 19.16 5.89
CA LYS A 99 -2.32 18.80 6.49
C LYS A 99 -2.40 17.33 6.89
N PRO A 100 -1.61 16.41 6.30
CA PRO A 100 -1.63 15.02 6.70
C PRO A 100 -1.12 14.99 8.14
N ARG A 101 -2.01 14.70 9.11
CA ARG A 101 -1.62 14.52 10.50
C ARG A 101 -0.85 13.20 10.58
N ARG A 102 0.46 13.28 10.33
CA ARG A 102 1.50 12.23 10.29
C ARG A 102 1.56 11.29 11.50
N GLY A 103 0.68 11.42 12.48
CA GLY A 103 0.67 10.60 13.69
C GLY A 103 -0.47 9.58 13.79
N ARG A 104 -1.56 9.69 13.01
CA ARG A 104 -2.75 8.84 13.26
C ARG A 104 -2.57 7.39 12.80
N LEU A 105 -1.88 7.15 11.69
CA LEU A 105 -1.60 5.78 11.22
C LEU A 105 -0.59 5.07 12.13
N ALA A 106 0.46 5.77 12.57
CA ALA A 106 1.38 5.26 13.60
C ALA A 106 0.65 4.95 14.91
N LEU A 107 -0.32 5.79 15.32
CA LEU A 107 -1.13 5.54 16.52
C LEU A 107 -2.02 4.30 16.34
N TRP A 108 -2.61 4.08 15.16
CA TRP A 108 -3.40 2.88 14.86
C TRP A 108 -2.54 1.60 14.82
N ALA A 109 -1.35 1.68 14.22
CA ALA A 109 -0.39 0.57 14.20
C ALA A 109 0.18 0.25 15.61
N MET A 110 0.41 1.27 16.45
CA MET A 110 0.83 1.08 17.84
C MET A 110 -0.32 0.57 18.72
N ARG A 111 -1.57 1.00 18.47
CA ARG A 111 -2.76 0.54 19.22
C ARG A 111 -3.00 -0.95 19.03
N SER A 112 -2.80 -1.50 17.83
CA SER A 112 -2.93 -2.94 17.57
C SER A 112 -1.80 -3.76 18.20
N LEU A 113 -0.60 -3.18 18.33
CA LEU A 113 0.50 -3.78 19.09
C LEU A 113 0.26 -3.74 20.61
N ALA A 114 -0.33 -2.67 21.13
CA ALA A 114 -0.65 -2.49 22.55
C ALA A 114 -1.85 -3.34 23.02
N HIS A 115 -2.66 -3.88 22.10
CA HIS A 115 -3.72 -4.84 22.40
C HIS A 115 -3.24 -6.30 22.44
N ARG A 116 -1.93 -6.55 22.53
CA ARG A 116 -1.46 -7.78 23.17
C ARG A 116 -1.57 -7.58 24.69
N PRO A 117 -2.59 -8.13 25.37
CA PRO A 117 -2.39 -8.44 26.76
C PRO A 117 -1.19 -9.39 26.79
N SER A 118 -0.14 -9.01 27.51
CA SER A 118 0.75 -9.99 28.10
C SER A 118 -0.14 -10.97 28.84
N ALA A 119 -0.43 -12.10 28.21
CA ALA A 119 -0.89 -13.28 28.88
C ALA A 119 0.25 -13.64 29.83
N GLY A 120 0.16 -13.08 31.03
CA GLY A 120 0.98 -13.48 32.15
C GLY A 120 0.60 -14.89 32.54
N LEU A 121 1.62 -15.55 33.06
CA LEU A 121 1.59 -16.62 34.06
C LEU A 121 1.31 -18.05 33.56
N ILE A 122 2.37 -18.84 33.81
CA ILE A 122 2.49 -20.28 34.06
C ILE A 122 2.76 -21.13 32.82
#